data_AF-A0A800K6S4-F1
#
_entry.id   AF-A0A800K6S4-F1
#
_cell.length_a   1.000
_cell.length_b   1.000
_cell.length_c   1.000
_cell.angle_alpha   90.00
_cell.angle_beta   90.00
_cell.angle_gamma   90.00
#
_symmetry.space_group_name_H-M   'P 1'
#
loop_
_entity.id
_entity.type
_entity.pdbx_description
1 polymer ?
#
loop_
_entity_poly.entity_id
_entity_poly.type
_entity_poly.pdbx_seq_one_letter_code
_entity_poly.pdbx_strand_id
1 'polypeptide(L)'
;MGNGIAAGVLFQKVSVVEMRGEMIGLLVGVVTERPGRVGKVVVEELNTSEGGREIILVVISDEETIRNLDRVRADMEALADPRVTDRGAMERIVASAKPVYHVEAGQHSPEMGPPEMVPELAYRLAVSEDATIRRIRANVVTLINPVQEPDGRDRQVDWYHRYTKGREYNDGFPRSVPYWGEYIYHDNNRDGIQMTSRLTQSSYKMFWRWHPVVMHDLHESVPMLYISMGTGPYNANIDPITVTEWQTLAHWDVQKLTAMGAPGVWTWGYYDAWWPGYQTWIAANHNGLGRFYETLGNSSADTYDRDLSG
;
A
#
# COMPACT_ATOMS: atom_id res chain seq x y z
N MET A 1 26.95 20.83 17.21
CA MET A 1 27.43 19.51 17.66
C MET A 1 26.29 18.85 18.43
N GLY A 2 25.90 17.64 18.00
CA GLY A 2 25.17 16.65 18.80
C GLY A 2 23.73 16.98 19.19
N ASN A 3 22.77 16.54 18.38
CA ASN A 3 21.51 15.95 18.84
C ASN A 3 21.02 15.00 17.74
N GLY A 4 21.83 13.97 17.51
CA GLY A 4 21.49 12.83 16.69
C GLY A 4 21.39 11.59 17.57
N ILE A 5 20.47 10.71 17.20
CA ILE A 5 20.49 9.27 17.49
C ILE A 5 19.99 8.89 18.89
N ALA A 6 18.66 8.79 19.00
CA ALA A 6 18.03 7.81 19.90
C ALA A 6 16.85 7.06 19.23
N ALA A 7 16.33 7.54 18.11
CA ALA A 7 15.22 6.90 17.39
C ALA A 7 15.63 5.68 16.53
N GLY A 8 16.91 5.54 16.17
CA GLY A 8 17.38 4.45 15.30
C GLY A 8 17.59 3.10 16.00
N VAL A 9 17.60 3.06 17.34
CA VAL A 9 18.08 1.88 18.08
C VAL A 9 16.99 0.82 18.27
N LEU A 10 15.71 1.18 18.23
CA LEU A 10 14.61 0.20 18.39
C LEU A 10 14.36 -0.60 17.10
N PHE A 11 14.50 0.03 15.93
CA PHE A 11 14.29 -0.61 14.62
C PHE A 11 15.57 -1.21 13.99
N GLN A 12 16.77 -0.80 14.40
CA GLN A 12 18.00 -1.49 13.95
C GLN A 12 18.21 -2.87 14.59
N LYS A 13 17.49 -3.19 15.68
CA LYS A 13 17.60 -4.50 16.36
C LYS A 13 16.43 -5.44 16.08
N VAL A 14 15.31 -4.95 15.57
CA VAL A 14 14.25 -5.77 14.98
C VAL A 14 14.36 -5.60 13.49
N SER A 15 15.15 -6.45 12.85
CA SER A 15 15.07 -6.60 11.40
C SER A 15 13.59 -6.90 11.06
N VAL A 16 12.94 -6.00 10.32
CA VAL A 16 11.54 -6.14 9.89
C VAL A 16 11.32 -7.46 9.11
N VAL A 17 12.43 -8.06 8.65
CA VAL A 17 12.64 -9.41 8.10
C VAL A 17 11.92 -10.53 8.88
N GLU A 18 11.57 -10.29 10.14
CA GLU A 18 10.96 -11.28 11.04
C GLU A 18 9.42 -11.18 11.16
N MET A 19 8.78 -10.21 10.48
CA MET A 19 7.34 -10.00 10.63
C MET A 19 6.51 -10.99 9.79
N ARG A 20 5.97 -11.98 10.50
CA ARG A 20 4.80 -12.79 10.10
C ARG A 20 3.57 -11.90 9.97
N GLY A 21 2.56 -12.31 9.19
CA GLY A 21 1.33 -11.52 8.98
C GLY A 21 0.69 -11.03 10.28
N GLU A 22 0.69 -11.88 11.31
CA GLU A 22 0.16 -11.59 12.65
C GLU A 22 0.99 -10.54 13.44
N MET A 23 2.29 -10.41 13.17
CA MET A 23 3.20 -9.52 13.90
C MET A 23 3.14 -8.06 13.43
N ILE A 24 2.59 -7.80 12.24
CA ILE A 24 2.42 -6.44 11.73
C ILE A 24 1.29 -5.71 12.46
N GLY A 25 0.19 -6.42 12.77
CA GLY A 25 -0.84 -5.92 13.67
C GLY A 25 -0.28 -5.63 15.06
N LEU A 26 0.68 -6.44 15.52
CA LEU A 26 1.34 -6.26 16.81
C LEU A 26 2.28 -5.04 16.83
N LEU A 27 2.98 -4.70 15.75
CA LEU A 27 3.85 -3.52 15.72
C LEU A 27 3.05 -2.20 15.72
N VAL A 28 1.90 -2.18 15.04
CA VAL A 28 0.95 -1.08 15.12
C VAL A 28 0.29 -1.03 16.50
N GLY A 29 0.00 -2.19 17.08
CA GLY A 29 -0.50 -2.34 18.45
C GLY A 29 0.50 -1.97 19.56
N VAL A 30 1.80 -2.13 19.37
CA VAL A 30 2.84 -1.79 20.36
C VAL A 30 3.03 -0.27 20.50
N VAL A 31 2.65 0.51 19.50
CA VAL A 31 2.58 1.99 19.62
C VAL A 31 1.36 2.43 20.43
N THR A 32 0.40 1.53 20.65
CA THR A 32 -0.92 1.84 21.20
C THR A 32 -1.32 0.83 22.25
N GLU A 33 -0.87 0.99 23.50
CA GLU A 33 -1.37 0.17 24.60
C GLU A 33 -2.92 0.13 24.59
N ARG A 34 -3.46 -1.05 24.20
CA ARG A 34 -4.86 -1.55 24.26
C ARG A 34 -5.59 -1.71 22.90
N PRO A 35 -6.35 -2.81 22.72
CA PRO A 35 -7.25 -2.96 21.58
C PRO A 35 -8.40 -1.94 21.63
N GLY A 36 -8.64 -1.27 20.51
CA GLY A 36 -9.79 -0.38 20.30
C GLY A 36 -9.50 1.11 20.55
N ARG A 37 -9.19 1.84 19.48
CA ARG A 37 -9.03 3.32 19.38
C ARG A 37 -7.99 3.92 20.33
N VAL A 38 -6.78 4.16 19.81
CA VAL A 38 -5.73 4.85 20.55
C VAL A 38 -5.15 5.98 19.71
N GLY A 39 -5.39 7.22 20.14
CA GLY A 39 -4.81 8.41 19.51
C GLY A 39 -5.08 8.51 18.00
N LYS A 40 -4.01 8.53 17.22
CA LYS A 40 -3.98 8.79 15.77
C LYS A 40 -4.20 7.54 14.91
N VAL A 41 -4.42 6.35 15.51
CA VAL A 41 -4.43 5.06 14.79
C VAL A 41 -5.63 4.19 15.20
N VAL A 42 -6.22 3.52 14.21
CA VAL A 42 -7.21 2.43 14.37
C VAL A 42 -6.81 1.27 13.48
N VAL A 43 -6.90 0.04 13.99
CA VAL A 43 -6.73 -1.18 13.20
C VAL A 43 -8.09 -1.84 13.04
N GLU A 44 -8.43 -2.18 11.79
CA GLU A 44 -9.65 -2.90 11.43
C GLU A 44 -9.28 -4.22 10.77
N GLU A 45 -10.03 -5.28 11.03
CA GLU A 45 -9.93 -6.52 10.25
C GLU A 45 -10.75 -6.38 8.96
N LEU A 46 -10.12 -6.62 7.82
CA LEU A 46 -10.79 -6.67 6.52
C LEU A 46 -11.38 -8.04 6.27
N ASN A 47 -10.57 -9.10 6.41
CA ASN A 47 -10.99 -10.47 6.15
C ASN A 47 -10.05 -11.46 6.83
N THR A 48 -10.38 -12.74 6.75
CA THR A 48 -9.46 -13.84 7.03
C THR A 48 -9.04 -14.49 5.71
N SER A 49 -7.75 -14.74 5.51
CA SER A 49 -7.23 -15.42 4.31
C SER A 49 -7.71 -16.87 4.22
N GLU A 50 -7.40 -17.52 3.11
CA GLU A 50 -7.65 -18.95 2.86
C GLU A 50 -6.95 -19.83 3.92
N GLY A 51 -5.69 -19.53 4.23
CA GLY A 51 -4.91 -20.20 5.28
C GLY A 51 -5.22 -19.75 6.71
N GLY A 52 -6.27 -18.94 6.93
CA GLY A 52 -6.79 -18.62 8.25
C GLY A 52 -6.14 -17.43 8.96
N ARG A 53 -5.38 -16.59 8.25
CA ARG A 53 -4.69 -15.42 8.83
C ARG A 53 -5.52 -14.15 8.68
N GLU A 54 -5.39 -13.24 9.64
CA GLU A 54 -6.04 -11.93 9.56
C GLU A 54 -5.43 -11.06 8.45
N ILE A 55 -6.29 -10.43 7.66
CA ILE A 55 -5.94 -9.36 6.73
C ILE A 55 -6.44 -8.07 7.35
N ILE A 56 -5.52 -7.16 7.67
CA ILE A 56 -5.80 -5.96 8.45
C ILE A 56 -5.70 -4.68 7.61
N LEU A 57 -6.41 -3.66 8.07
CA LEU A 57 -6.31 -2.28 7.59
C LEU A 57 -5.91 -1.37 8.75
N VAL A 58 -4.83 -0.62 8.56
CA VAL A 58 -4.37 0.39 9.51
C VAL A 58 -4.87 1.76 9.04
N VAL A 59 -5.69 2.40 9.85
CA VAL A 59 -6.27 3.73 9.61
C VAL A 59 -5.51 4.76 10.43
N ILE A 60 -4.93 5.77 9.78
CA ILE A 60 -4.11 6.80 10.42
C ILE A 60 -4.60 8.18 10.01
N SER A 61 -4.84 9.05 11.00
CA SER A 61 -5.16 10.48 10.80
C SER A 61 -4.93 11.25 12.11
N ASP A 62 -5.33 12.52 12.20
CA ASP A 62 -5.39 13.19 13.50
C ASP A 62 -6.50 12.63 14.42
N GLU A 63 -6.36 12.90 15.72
CA GLU A 63 -7.23 12.34 16.76
C GLU A 63 -8.69 12.79 16.64
N GLU A 64 -8.96 13.98 16.11
CA GLU A 64 -10.32 14.46 15.88
C GLU A 64 -10.98 13.64 14.78
N THR A 65 -10.24 13.36 13.71
CA THR A 65 -10.72 12.56 12.57
C THR A 65 -10.93 11.11 12.96
N ILE A 66 -9.98 10.53 13.71
CA ILE A 66 -10.10 9.16 14.22
C ILE A 66 -11.34 8.99 15.13
N ARG A 67 -11.69 10.01 15.93
CA ARG A 67 -12.92 9.99 16.73
C ARG A 67 -14.20 10.08 15.89
N ASN A 68 -14.12 10.56 14.66
CA ASN A 68 -15.26 10.82 13.77
C ASN A 68 -15.21 10.00 12.45
N LEU A 69 -14.56 8.83 12.44
CA LEU A 69 -14.42 8.02 11.21
C LEU A 69 -15.74 7.62 10.57
N ASP A 70 -16.81 7.46 11.35
CA ASP A 70 -18.15 7.17 10.80
C ASP A 70 -18.65 8.30 9.91
N ARG A 71 -18.36 9.56 10.26
CA ARG A 71 -18.67 10.72 9.43
C ARG A 71 -17.80 10.75 8.18
N VAL A 72 -16.50 10.46 8.30
CA VAL A 72 -15.61 10.37 7.13
C VAL A 72 -16.14 9.36 6.12
N ARG A 73 -16.53 8.16 6.60
CA ARG A 73 -17.10 7.12 5.74
C ARG A 73 -18.40 7.56 5.07
N ALA A 74 -19.32 8.16 5.82
CA ALA A 74 -20.59 8.66 5.29
C ALA A 74 -20.39 9.77 4.25
N ASP A 75 -19.43 10.68 4.49
CA ASP A 75 -19.09 11.75 3.55
C ASP A 75 -18.53 11.16 2.23
N MET A 76 -17.63 10.18 2.31
CA MET A 76 -17.06 9.53 1.13
C MET A 76 -18.08 8.67 0.37
N GLU A 77 -18.95 7.94 1.07
CA GLU A 77 -20.06 7.18 0.47
C GLU A 77 -21.03 8.11 -0.27
N ALA A 78 -21.40 9.24 0.34
CA ALA A 78 -22.25 10.24 -0.29
C ALA A 78 -21.60 10.84 -1.54
N LEU A 79 -20.29 11.12 -1.52
CA LEU A 79 -19.57 11.61 -2.70
C LEU A 79 -19.45 10.56 -3.81
N ALA A 80 -19.45 9.27 -3.47
CA ALA A 80 -19.37 8.18 -4.44
C ALA A 80 -20.69 7.90 -5.17
N ASP A 81 -21.83 8.38 -4.66
CA ASP A 81 -23.15 8.15 -5.27
C ASP A 81 -23.87 9.45 -5.69
N PRO A 82 -23.71 9.89 -6.96
CA PRO A 82 -24.37 11.10 -7.47
C PRO A 82 -25.89 10.95 -7.62
N ARG A 83 -26.47 9.74 -7.45
CA ARG A 83 -27.93 9.52 -7.55
C ARG A 83 -28.65 10.03 -6.30
N VAL A 84 -27.95 10.13 -5.17
CA VAL A 84 -28.52 10.53 -3.87
C VAL A 84 -27.90 11.81 -3.32
N THR A 85 -26.77 12.25 -3.87
CA THR A 85 -26.07 13.48 -3.47
C THR A 85 -26.16 14.56 -4.55
N ASP A 86 -26.96 15.59 -4.29
CA ASP A 86 -27.04 16.74 -5.19
C ASP A 86 -25.77 17.62 -5.15
N ARG A 87 -25.63 18.53 -6.12
CA ARG A 87 -24.47 19.42 -6.23
C ARG A 87 -24.24 20.28 -4.98
N GLY A 88 -25.29 20.78 -4.35
CA GLY A 88 -25.16 21.62 -3.16
C GLY A 88 -24.70 20.81 -1.94
N ALA A 89 -25.17 19.58 -1.80
CA ALA A 89 -24.71 18.64 -0.79
C ALA A 89 -23.25 18.25 -1.03
N MET A 90 -22.89 17.90 -2.26
CA MET A 90 -21.51 17.61 -2.66
C MET A 90 -20.56 18.77 -2.32
N GLU A 91 -20.90 20.02 -2.69
CA GLU A 91 -20.08 21.20 -2.39
C GLU A 91 -19.86 21.40 -0.88
N ARG A 92 -20.89 21.14 -0.06
CA ARG A 92 -20.77 21.21 1.42
C ARG A 92 -19.87 20.11 1.98
N ILE A 93 -19.98 18.88 1.46
CA ILE A 93 -19.14 17.76 1.90
C ILE A 93 -17.69 18.05 1.52
N VAL A 94 -17.40 18.36 0.25
CA VAL A 94 -16.05 18.66 -0.25
C VAL A 94 -15.36 19.78 0.53
N ALA A 95 -16.10 20.78 1.00
CA ALA A 95 -15.55 21.88 1.79
C ALA A 95 -15.00 21.47 3.17
N SER A 96 -15.36 20.29 3.68
CA SER A 96 -14.97 19.82 5.02
C SER A 96 -14.40 18.40 5.09
N ALA A 97 -14.64 17.59 4.07
CA ALA A 97 -14.17 16.21 4.00
C ALA A 97 -12.65 16.15 3.81
N LYS A 98 -12.06 15.10 4.35
CA LYS A 98 -10.65 14.75 4.10
C LYS A 98 -10.59 13.66 3.05
N PRO A 99 -9.72 13.77 2.03
CA PRO A 99 -9.49 12.67 1.11
C PRO A 99 -8.96 11.44 1.86
N VAL A 100 -9.45 10.29 1.44
CA VAL A 100 -8.98 8.99 1.89
C VAL A 100 -7.94 8.47 0.89
N TYR A 101 -6.75 8.11 1.38
CA TYR A 101 -5.64 7.60 0.58
C TYR A 101 -5.28 6.20 1.04
N HIS A 102 -5.39 5.20 0.17
CA HIS A 102 -5.06 3.81 0.46
C HIS A 102 -3.69 3.44 -0.09
N VAL A 103 -2.89 2.77 0.74
CA VAL A 103 -1.61 2.13 0.39
C VAL A 103 -1.75 0.63 0.65
N GLU A 104 -1.42 -0.16 -0.34
CA GLU A 104 -1.43 -1.62 -0.28
C GLU A 104 -0.03 -2.16 -0.50
N ALA A 105 0.33 -3.21 0.25
CA ALA A 105 1.60 -3.89 0.11
C ALA A 105 1.40 -5.40 0.27
N GLY A 106 2.38 -6.16 -0.25
CA GLY A 106 2.42 -7.60 -0.09
C GLY A 106 1.31 -8.34 -0.81
N GLN A 107 0.89 -7.83 -1.97
CA GLN A 107 -0.04 -8.54 -2.85
C GLN A 107 0.65 -9.76 -3.47
N HIS A 108 1.86 -9.61 -4.03
CA HIS A 108 2.67 -10.75 -4.46
C HIS A 108 3.69 -11.10 -3.38
N SER A 109 3.60 -12.32 -2.84
CA SER A 109 4.45 -12.77 -1.73
C SER A 109 5.97 -12.71 -1.95
N PRO A 110 6.51 -12.93 -3.17
CA PRO A 110 7.94 -12.85 -3.40
C PRO A 110 8.53 -11.44 -3.35
N GLU A 111 7.70 -10.40 -3.31
CA GLU A 111 8.08 -8.99 -3.27
C GLU A 111 8.25 -8.56 -1.80
N MET A 112 9.50 -8.48 -1.35
CA MET A 112 9.79 -8.39 0.09
C MET A 112 9.78 -6.96 0.61
N GLY A 113 10.19 -5.99 -0.20
CA GLY A 113 10.39 -4.60 0.21
C GLY A 113 9.13 -3.87 0.66
N PRO A 114 8.00 -3.89 -0.07
CA PRO A 114 6.81 -3.14 0.34
C PRO A 114 6.27 -3.55 1.71
N PRO A 115 6.07 -4.86 2.03
CA PRO A 115 5.70 -5.31 3.37
C PRO A 115 6.66 -4.90 4.49
N GLU A 116 7.94 -4.70 4.17
CA GLU A 116 8.99 -4.31 5.12
C GLU A 116 9.03 -2.79 5.34
N MET A 117 8.64 -2.01 4.33
CA MET A 117 8.67 -0.55 4.36
C MET A 117 7.43 0.06 5.01
N VAL A 118 6.24 -0.47 4.70
CA VAL A 118 4.98 0.13 5.15
C VAL A 118 4.77 0.16 6.67
N PRO A 119 5.32 -0.76 7.51
CA PRO A 119 5.27 -0.62 8.96
C PRO A 119 6.03 0.61 9.47
N GLU A 120 7.19 0.93 8.90
CA GLU A 120 7.95 2.16 9.24
C GLU A 120 7.19 3.41 8.79
N LEU A 121 6.54 3.37 7.61
CA LEU A 121 5.66 4.46 7.16
C LEU A 121 4.50 4.68 8.16
N ALA A 122 3.81 3.61 8.55
CA ALA A 122 2.73 3.66 9.53
C ALA A 122 3.21 4.22 10.87
N TYR A 123 4.36 3.75 11.36
CA TYR A 123 4.97 4.24 12.60
C TYR A 123 5.25 5.73 12.55
N ARG A 124 5.94 6.20 11.50
CA ARG A 124 6.24 7.63 11.31
C ARG A 124 4.97 8.47 11.21
N LEU A 125 3.99 8.01 10.44
CA LEU A 125 2.69 8.68 10.34
C LEU A 125 1.99 8.75 11.69
N ALA A 126 2.12 7.75 12.56
CA ALA A 126 1.49 7.76 13.88
C ALA A 126 2.19 8.72 14.86
N VAL A 127 3.52 8.69 14.95
CA VAL A 127 4.24 9.32 16.08
C VAL A 127 5.06 10.56 15.73
N SER A 128 5.45 10.75 14.47
CA SER A 128 6.37 11.84 14.12
C SER A 128 5.70 13.21 14.26
N GLU A 129 6.40 14.16 14.87
CA GLU A 129 5.95 15.55 15.00
C GLU A 129 6.60 16.48 13.95
N ASP A 130 7.28 15.91 12.96
CA ASP A 130 7.72 16.65 11.77
C ASP A 130 6.56 17.42 11.14
N ALA A 131 6.83 18.66 10.71
CA ALA A 131 5.79 19.55 10.19
C ALA A 131 5.08 18.98 8.96
N THR A 132 5.80 18.26 8.10
CA THR A 132 5.23 17.62 6.90
C THR A 132 4.32 16.47 7.30
N ILE A 133 4.75 15.61 8.21
CA ILE A 133 3.96 14.47 8.68
C ILE A 133 2.70 14.93 9.44
N ARG A 134 2.81 15.95 10.29
CA ARG A 134 1.65 16.57 10.95
C ARG A 134 0.65 17.11 9.94
N ARG A 135 1.13 17.77 8.89
CA ARG A 135 0.27 18.29 7.81
C ARG A 135 -0.44 17.15 7.07
N ILE A 136 0.23 16.03 6.81
CA ILE A 136 -0.40 14.84 6.19
C ILE A 136 -1.53 14.33 7.09
N ARG A 137 -1.24 14.03 8.36
CA ARG A 137 -2.27 13.58 9.32
C ARG A 137 -3.46 14.54 9.44
N ALA A 138 -3.18 15.84 9.42
CA ALA A 138 -4.20 16.87 9.58
C ALA A 138 -5.15 16.98 8.36
N ASN A 139 -4.76 16.49 7.18
CA ASN A 139 -5.50 16.71 5.93
C ASN A 139 -5.91 15.42 5.21
N VAL A 140 -5.39 14.26 5.61
CA VAL A 140 -5.62 12.98 4.92
C VAL A 140 -5.98 11.90 5.94
N VAL A 141 -6.89 11.01 5.54
CA VAL A 141 -7.06 9.71 6.20
C VAL A 141 -6.26 8.69 5.41
N THR A 142 -5.16 8.22 5.98
CA THR A 142 -4.30 7.23 5.34
C THR A 142 -4.72 5.84 5.78
N LEU A 143 -5.01 4.98 4.81
CA LEU A 143 -5.29 3.57 4.99
C LEU A 143 -4.08 2.77 4.52
N ILE A 144 -3.61 1.82 5.32
CA ILE A 144 -2.49 0.94 4.97
C ILE A 144 -2.95 -0.50 5.16
N ASN A 145 -3.03 -1.26 4.06
CA ASN A 145 -3.06 -2.72 4.11
C ASN A 145 -1.60 -3.20 4.01
N PRO A 146 -0.95 -3.63 5.10
CA PRO A 146 0.49 -3.87 5.07
C PRO A 146 0.89 -5.17 4.36
N VAL A 147 0.04 -6.19 4.41
CA VAL A 147 0.23 -7.47 3.71
C VAL A 147 -1.13 -7.96 3.25
N GLN A 148 -1.38 -7.93 1.95
CA GLN A 148 -2.64 -8.39 1.36
C GLN A 148 -2.67 -9.92 1.24
N GLU A 149 -1.51 -10.56 1.03
CA GLU A 149 -1.33 -12.02 0.95
C GLU A 149 -0.51 -12.55 2.17
N PRO A 150 -1.14 -12.68 3.36
CA PRO A 150 -0.44 -13.06 4.58
C PRO A 150 0.00 -14.53 4.60
N ASP A 151 -0.70 -15.43 3.90
CA ASP A 151 -0.32 -16.86 3.86
C ASP A 151 0.97 -17.04 3.07
N GLY A 152 1.03 -16.39 1.91
CA GLY A 152 2.21 -16.41 1.08
C GLY A 152 3.39 -15.69 1.70
N ARG A 153 3.16 -14.55 2.38
CA ARG A 153 4.20 -13.84 3.14
C ARG A 153 4.84 -14.73 4.20
N ASP A 154 4.04 -15.42 5.02
CA ASP A 154 4.55 -16.34 6.05
C ASP A 154 5.43 -17.44 5.44
N ARG A 155 5.01 -18.02 4.30
CA ARG A 155 5.80 -19.03 3.60
C ARG A 155 7.09 -18.47 3.04
N GLN A 156 7.08 -17.24 2.52
CA GLN A 156 8.27 -16.58 2.02
C GLN A 156 9.26 -16.24 3.15
N VAL A 157 8.78 -15.91 4.36
CA VAL A 157 9.63 -15.77 5.56
C VAL A 157 10.31 -17.09 5.91
N ASP A 158 9.56 -18.20 5.97
CA ASP A 158 10.14 -19.53 6.21
C ASP A 158 11.14 -19.91 5.09
N TRP A 159 10.85 -19.55 3.84
CA TRP A 159 11.73 -19.76 2.69
C TRP A 159 13.04 -18.98 2.82
N TYR A 160 12.95 -17.72 3.23
CA TYR A 160 14.11 -16.87 3.45
C TYR A 160 15.07 -17.50 4.45
N HIS A 161 14.57 -17.89 5.63
CA HIS A 161 15.40 -18.50 6.68
C HIS A 161 16.04 -19.82 6.26
N ARG A 162 15.40 -20.56 5.35
CA ARG A 162 15.85 -21.90 4.96
C ARG A 162 16.76 -21.91 3.74
N TYR A 163 16.58 -20.96 2.82
CA TYR A 163 17.20 -21.04 1.49
C TYR A 163 17.91 -19.78 1.00
N THR A 164 17.62 -18.59 1.53
CA THR A 164 18.13 -17.33 0.95
C THR A 164 18.85 -16.41 1.92
N LYS A 165 18.68 -16.60 3.24
CA LYS A 165 19.35 -15.80 4.28
C LYS A 165 20.87 -15.91 4.18
N GLY A 166 21.55 -14.77 4.07
CA GLY A 166 23.01 -14.66 4.06
C GLY A 166 23.66 -15.24 2.80
N ARG A 167 22.88 -15.42 1.73
CA ARG A 167 23.37 -15.84 0.42
C ARG A 167 23.78 -14.62 -0.41
N GLU A 168 24.65 -14.83 -1.38
CA GLU A 168 25.06 -13.77 -2.32
C GLU A 168 24.02 -13.65 -3.45
N TYR A 169 23.71 -12.44 -3.93
CA TYR A 169 22.64 -12.22 -4.90
C TYR A 169 22.76 -13.09 -6.18
N ASN A 170 24.01 -13.32 -6.61
CA ASN A 170 24.34 -14.01 -7.86
C ASN A 170 24.65 -15.51 -7.69
N ASP A 171 24.42 -16.09 -6.52
CA ASP A 171 24.76 -17.50 -6.25
C ASP A 171 23.69 -18.52 -6.69
N GLY A 172 22.65 -18.04 -7.37
CA GLY A 172 21.58 -18.87 -7.93
C GLY A 172 20.61 -19.43 -6.90
N PHE A 173 20.49 -18.83 -5.71
CA PHE A 173 19.47 -19.25 -4.73
C PHE A 173 18.05 -19.21 -5.32
N PRO A 174 17.17 -20.13 -4.89
CA PRO A 174 15.80 -20.11 -5.35
C PRO A 174 15.06 -18.92 -4.70
N ARG A 175 14.61 -17.99 -5.52
CA ARG A 175 14.11 -16.67 -5.11
C ARG A 175 12.71 -16.65 -4.46
N SER A 176 11.94 -17.71 -4.64
CA SER A 176 10.57 -17.79 -4.16
C SER A 176 10.21 -19.21 -3.76
N VAL A 177 9.23 -19.32 -2.87
CA VAL A 177 8.46 -20.55 -2.69
C VAL A 177 7.85 -21.01 -4.04
N PRO A 178 7.72 -22.32 -4.28
CA PRO A 178 7.08 -22.85 -5.49
C PRO A 178 5.58 -22.56 -5.55
N TYR A 179 4.93 -22.39 -4.38
CA TYR A 179 3.51 -22.03 -4.23
C TYR A 179 3.34 -21.23 -2.95
N TRP A 180 2.47 -20.22 -2.98
CA TRP A 180 2.20 -19.34 -1.84
C TRP A 180 0.74 -19.31 -1.42
N GLY A 181 -0.20 -19.84 -2.21
CA GLY A 181 -1.62 -19.99 -1.87
C GLY A 181 -1.97 -21.36 -1.28
N GLU A 182 -3.20 -21.54 -0.80
CA GLU A 182 -3.66 -22.82 -0.27
C GLU A 182 -3.77 -23.86 -1.39
N TYR A 183 -2.77 -24.76 -1.50
CA TYR A 183 -2.63 -25.78 -2.55
C TYR A 183 -2.50 -25.26 -4.00
N ILE A 184 -2.32 -23.95 -4.20
CA ILE A 184 -2.26 -23.33 -5.53
C ILE A 184 -1.14 -22.28 -5.63
N TYR A 185 -0.78 -21.98 -6.87
CA TYR A 185 -0.07 -20.76 -7.26
C TYR A 185 -1.09 -19.83 -7.93
N HIS A 186 -1.19 -18.58 -7.48
CA HIS A 186 -2.20 -17.64 -7.97
C HIS A 186 -1.64 -16.22 -8.09
N ASP A 187 -2.29 -15.42 -8.91
CA ASP A 187 -2.07 -13.98 -9.03
C ASP A 187 -3.38 -13.28 -8.64
N ASN A 188 -3.42 -12.79 -7.41
CA ASN A 188 -4.52 -12.01 -6.85
C ASN A 188 -4.67 -10.64 -7.55
N ASN A 189 -3.60 -10.08 -8.13
CA ASN A 189 -3.69 -8.91 -9.01
C ASN A 189 -4.24 -9.24 -10.42
N ARG A 190 -4.80 -10.43 -10.62
CA ARG A 190 -5.59 -10.82 -11.80
C ARG A 190 -7.00 -11.31 -11.45
N ASP A 191 -7.35 -11.37 -10.17
CA ASP A 191 -8.63 -11.91 -9.69
C ASP A 191 -9.72 -10.84 -9.59
N GLY A 192 -9.46 -9.57 -9.93
CA GLY A 192 -10.42 -8.46 -9.77
C GLY A 192 -11.75 -8.60 -10.56
N ILE A 193 -11.80 -9.45 -11.59
CA ILE A 193 -13.04 -9.74 -12.34
C ILE A 193 -13.88 -10.81 -11.62
N GLN A 194 -13.23 -11.87 -11.11
CA GLN A 194 -13.91 -13.05 -10.60
C GLN A 194 -14.12 -12.98 -9.08
N MET A 195 -13.26 -12.24 -8.38
CA MET A 195 -13.24 -12.08 -6.93
C MET A 195 -13.33 -13.42 -6.18
N THR A 196 -12.59 -14.42 -6.66
CA THR A 196 -12.66 -15.78 -6.13
C THR A 196 -11.92 -15.93 -4.82
N SER A 197 -10.84 -15.16 -4.64
CA SER A 197 -10.00 -15.20 -3.44
C SER A 197 -10.53 -14.30 -2.33
N ARG A 198 -10.37 -14.75 -1.09
CA ARG A 198 -10.64 -13.93 0.12
C ARG A 198 -9.75 -12.70 0.19
N LEU A 199 -8.57 -12.76 -0.41
CA LEU A 199 -7.60 -11.66 -0.50
C LEU A 199 -8.17 -10.52 -1.35
N THR A 200 -8.61 -10.81 -2.57
CA THR A 200 -9.26 -9.82 -3.47
C THR A 200 -10.54 -9.26 -2.85
N GLN A 201 -11.35 -10.13 -2.23
CA GLN A 201 -12.56 -9.72 -1.52
C GLN A 201 -12.26 -8.76 -0.36
N SER A 202 -11.10 -8.88 0.29
CA SER A 202 -10.68 -7.99 1.38
C SER A 202 -10.39 -6.58 0.87
N SER A 203 -9.67 -6.44 -0.24
CA SER A 203 -9.36 -5.14 -0.86
C SER A 203 -10.61 -4.46 -1.42
N TYR A 204 -11.56 -5.23 -1.98
CA TYR A 204 -12.84 -4.67 -2.42
C TYR A 204 -13.74 -4.28 -1.24
N LYS A 205 -13.73 -5.04 -0.14
CA LYS A 205 -14.43 -4.65 1.09
C LYS A 205 -13.85 -3.36 1.68
N MET A 206 -12.53 -3.16 1.62
CA MET A 206 -11.90 -1.89 1.96
C MET A 206 -12.41 -0.77 1.06
N PHE A 207 -12.42 -0.97 -0.26
CA PHE A 207 -12.86 0.04 -1.21
C PHE A 207 -14.31 0.48 -0.94
N TRP A 208 -15.24 -0.46 -0.83
CA TRP A 208 -16.66 -0.14 -0.59
C TRP A 208 -16.94 0.43 0.80
N ARG A 209 -16.05 0.24 1.76
CA ARG A 209 -16.18 0.80 3.10
C ARG A 209 -15.64 2.23 3.21
N TRP A 210 -14.67 2.58 2.38
CA TRP A 210 -13.87 3.80 2.55
C TRP A 210 -13.86 4.74 1.34
N HIS A 211 -14.21 4.24 0.16
CA HIS A 211 -14.21 4.95 -1.12
C HIS A 211 -12.96 5.83 -1.32
N PRO A 212 -11.74 5.25 -1.26
CA PRO A 212 -10.52 6.03 -1.35
C PRO A 212 -10.42 6.77 -2.69
N VAL A 213 -9.98 8.03 -2.64
CA VAL A 213 -9.70 8.83 -3.84
C VAL A 213 -8.47 8.28 -4.57
N VAL A 214 -7.52 7.72 -3.82
CA VAL A 214 -6.33 7.06 -4.36
C VAL A 214 -6.21 5.67 -3.77
N MET A 215 -6.06 4.67 -4.64
CA MET A 215 -5.66 3.32 -4.29
C MET A 215 -4.27 3.07 -4.86
N HIS A 216 -3.27 2.96 -3.98
CA HIS A 216 -1.86 2.88 -4.33
C HIS A 216 -1.28 1.50 -3.97
N ASP A 217 -0.98 0.72 -4.99
CA ASP A 217 -0.43 -0.63 -4.87
C ASP A 217 1.11 -0.61 -4.98
N LEU A 218 1.81 -1.32 -4.10
CA LEU A 218 3.27 -1.28 -4.02
C LEU A 218 3.87 -2.64 -4.38
N HIS A 219 4.76 -2.63 -5.38
CA HIS A 219 5.30 -3.83 -6.02
C HIS A 219 6.82 -3.82 -6.24
N GLU A 220 7.34 -4.97 -6.68
CA GLU A 220 8.73 -5.18 -7.11
C GLU A 220 8.81 -5.96 -8.43
N SER A 221 9.26 -5.32 -9.52
CA SER A 221 9.41 -6.02 -10.80
C SER A 221 10.46 -5.47 -11.76
N VAL A 222 10.89 -4.21 -11.60
CA VAL A 222 11.76 -3.53 -12.57
C VAL A 222 12.91 -2.77 -11.88
N PRO A 223 14.03 -2.51 -12.58
CA PRO A 223 15.11 -1.69 -12.05
C PRO A 223 14.68 -0.30 -11.61
N MET A 224 15.34 0.17 -10.54
CA MET A 224 15.13 1.48 -9.91
C MET A 224 13.71 1.65 -9.34
N LEU A 225 13.04 2.78 -9.61
CA LEU A 225 11.66 3.04 -9.20
C LEU A 225 10.83 3.49 -10.39
N TYR A 226 9.91 2.63 -10.81
CA TYR A 226 8.89 2.95 -11.80
C TYR A 226 7.61 3.41 -11.11
N ILE A 227 7.13 4.59 -11.52
CA ILE A 227 5.87 5.17 -11.10
C ILE A 227 4.86 4.96 -12.20
N SER A 228 3.77 4.25 -11.90
CA SER A 228 2.73 3.98 -12.87
C SER A 228 2.22 5.29 -13.48
N MET A 229 2.12 5.31 -14.80
CA MET A 229 1.49 6.35 -15.62
C MET A 229 1.14 5.74 -16.96
N GLY A 230 2.01 4.88 -17.50
CA GLY A 230 1.74 4.15 -18.72
C GLY A 230 2.10 4.90 -20.01
N THR A 231 2.00 4.23 -21.16
CA THR A 231 2.27 4.84 -22.48
C THR A 231 1.03 5.27 -23.24
N GLY A 232 -0.15 4.85 -22.80
CA GLY A 232 -1.38 4.95 -23.58
C GLY A 232 -1.32 4.18 -24.92
N PRO A 233 -2.38 4.25 -25.75
CA PRO A 233 -3.66 4.90 -25.47
C PRO A 233 -4.33 4.27 -24.25
N TYR A 234 -4.94 5.09 -23.39
CA TYR A 234 -5.64 4.57 -22.21
C TYR A 234 -7.00 3.99 -22.57
N ASN A 235 -7.49 3.10 -21.71
CA ASN A 235 -8.85 2.59 -21.83
C ASN A 235 -9.87 3.73 -21.90
N ALA A 236 -10.62 3.76 -23.00
CA ALA A 236 -11.57 4.84 -23.31
C ALA A 236 -12.76 4.93 -22.35
N ASN A 237 -12.97 3.92 -21.49
CA ASN A 237 -14.03 3.91 -20.49
C ASN A 237 -13.62 4.54 -19.15
N ILE A 238 -12.35 4.88 -18.95
CA ILE A 238 -11.91 5.63 -17.78
C ILE A 238 -12.17 7.12 -18.02
N ASP A 239 -12.65 7.81 -17.00
CA ASP A 239 -12.85 9.26 -17.05
C ASP A 239 -11.54 9.97 -17.45
N PRO A 240 -11.54 10.80 -18.50
CA PRO A 240 -10.35 11.55 -18.93
C PRO A 240 -9.74 12.41 -17.81
N ILE A 241 -10.53 12.90 -16.85
CA ILE A 241 -10.04 13.63 -15.69
C ILE A 241 -9.15 12.72 -14.85
N THR A 242 -9.63 11.52 -14.51
CA THR A 242 -8.85 10.51 -13.77
C THR A 242 -7.52 10.20 -14.45
N VAL A 243 -7.52 10.08 -15.80
CA VAL A 243 -6.28 9.88 -16.57
C VAL A 243 -5.33 11.07 -16.42
N THR A 244 -5.82 12.31 -16.49
CA THR A 244 -4.95 13.49 -16.33
C THR A 244 -4.45 13.71 -14.91
N GLU A 245 -5.27 13.38 -13.89
CA GLU A 245 -4.88 13.43 -12.48
C GLU A 245 -3.81 12.40 -12.16
N TRP A 246 -3.92 11.21 -12.74
CA TRP A 246 -2.88 10.20 -12.66
C TRP A 246 -1.54 10.71 -13.20
N GLN A 247 -1.53 11.24 -14.43
CA GLN A 247 -0.32 11.81 -15.03
C GLN A 247 0.26 12.92 -14.16
N THR A 248 -0.60 13.76 -13.59
CA THR A 248 -0.19 14.85 -12.68
C THR A 248 0.54 14.31 -11.46
N LEU A 249 -0.02 13.29 -10.79
CA LEU A 249 0.62 12.68 -9.62
C LEU A 249 1.93 11.97 -9.99
N ALA A 250 1.96 11.23 -11.10
CA ALA A 250 3.15 10.52 -11.53
C ALA A 250 4.32 11.49 -11.81
N HIS A 251 4.07 12.57 -12.56
CA HIS A 251 5.09 13.59 -12.83
C HIS A 251 5.51 14.33 -11.57
N TRP A 252 4.58 14.62 -10.66
CA TRP A 252 4.90 15.20 -9.36
C TRP A 252 5.86 14.32 -8.57
N ASP A 253 5.59 13.02 -8.49
CA ASP A 253 6.42 12.08 -7.73
C ASP A 253 7.82 11.93 -8.34
N VAL A 254 7.91 11.78 -9.67
CA VAL A 254 9.20 11.77 -10.39
C VAL A 254 9.98 13.06 -10.09
N GLN A 255 9.33 14.22 -10.18
CA GLN A 255 9.98 15.50 -9.91
C GLN A 255 10.49 15.60 -8.46
N LYS A 256 9.66 15.21 -7.49
CA LYS A 256 10.02 15.32 -6.06
C LYS A 256 11.13 14.38 -5.69
N LEU A 257 11.08 13.12 -6.13
CA LEU A 257 12.10 12.15 -5.81
C LEU A 257 13.42 12.47 -6.53
N THR A 258 13.36 12.95 -7.78
CA THR A 258 14.55 13.47 -8.48
C THR A 258 15.17 14.65 -7.73
N ALA A 259 14.35 15.59 -7.24
CA ALA A 259 14.84 16.72 -6.45
C ALA A 259 15.44 16.31 -5.09
N MET A 260 15.03 15.16 -4.53
CA MET A 260 15.63 14.54 -3.34
C MET A 260 16.92 13.76 -3.66
N GLY A 261 17.32 13.68 -4.94
CA GLY A 261 18.50 12.92 -5.38
C GLY A 261 18.26 11.41 -5.45
N ALA A 262 17.01 10.95 -5.47
CA ALA A 262 16.71 9.53 -5.64
C ALA A 262 17.16 9.07 -7.05
N PRO A 263 18.02 8.03 -7.13
CA PRO A 263 18.52 7.56 -8.42
C PRO A 263 17.44 6.81 -9.19
N GLY A 264 17.37 7.05 -10.50
CA GLY A 264 16.59 6.21 -11.42
C GLY A 264 15.08 6.23 -11.18
N VAL A 265 14.48 7.35 -10.77
CA VAL A 265 13.02 7.44 -10.70
C VAL A 265 12.47 7.77 -12.08
N TRP A 266 11.55 6.93 -12.57
CA TRP A 266 11.00 7.07 -13.92
C TRP A 266 9.52 6.72 -13.97
N THR A 267 8.89 7.12 -15.07
CA THR A 267 7.49 6.83 -15.39
C THR A 267 7.37 6.55 -16.90
N TRP A 268 6.16 6.41 -17.44
CA TRP A 268 5.94 6.09 -18.86
C TRP A 268 6.28 4.64 -19.25
N GLY A 269 6.03 3.69 -18.35
CA GLY A 269 6.22 2.26 -18.56
C GLY A 269 5.00 1.54 -19.13
N TYR A 270 4.86 0.24 -18.83
CA TYR A 270 3.94 -0.69 -19.49
C TYR A 270 2.44 -0.52 -19.18
N TYR A 271 2.07 0.43 -18.32
CA TYR A 271 0.67 0.54 -17.92
C TYR A 271 -0.20 1.16 -19.03
N ASP A 272 -1.45 0.74 -19.15
CA ASP A 272 -2.38 1.25 -20.16
C ASP A 272 -3.86 1.27 -19.74
N ALA A 273 -4.16 0.74 -18.55
CA ALA A 273 -5.50 0.65 -17.98
C ALA A 273 -6.49 -0.23 -18.76
N TRP A 274 -6.04 -1.10 -19.67
CA TRP A 274 -6.96 -1.93 -20.45
C TRP A 274 -7.39 -3.21 -19.75
N TRP A 275 -6.53 -3.80 -18.92
CA TRP A 275 -6.85 -5.04 -18.21
C TRP A 275 -7.74 -4.77 -16.99
N PRO A 276 -9.00 -5.25 -16.97
CA PRO A 276 -9.95 -4.95 -15.91
C PRO A 276 -9.83 -5.89 -14.70
N GLY A 277 -8.87 -6.82 -14.71
CA GLY A 277 -8.65 -7.78 -13.62
C GLY A 277 -7.60 -7.34 -12.60
N TYR A 278 -6.96 -6.18 -12.78
CA TYR A 278 -6.09 -5.61 -11.75
C TYR A 278 -6.92 -5.27 -10.51
N GLN A 279 -6.34 -5.44 -9.33
CA GLN A 279 -7.06 -5.19 -8.09
C GLN A 279 -7.45 -3.71 -7.94
N THR A 280 -6.57 -2.79 -8.34
CA THR A 280 -6.85 -1.35 -8.33
C THR A 280 -7.89 -0.91 -9.36
N TRP A 281 -8.38 -1.82 -10.21
CA TRP A 281 -9.38 -1.51 -11.22
C TRP A 281 -10.70 -1.02 -10.61
N ILE A 282 -11.03 -1.48 -9.40
CA ILE A 282 -12.20 -0.99 -8.64
C ILE A 282 -12.15 0.51 -8.36
N ALA A 283 -10.96 1.10 -8.21
CA ALA A 283 -10.83 2.55 -8.09
C ALA A 283 -11.03 3.22 -9.44
N ALA A 284 -10.31 2.76 -10.47
CA ALA A 284 -10.32 3.36 -11.80
C ALA A 284 -11.71 3.39 -12.44
N ASN A 285 -12.54 2.36 -12.25
CA ASN A 285 -13.90 2.29 -12.78
C ASN A 285 -14.96 3.03 -11.94
N HIS A 286 -14.58 3.61 -10.80
CA HIS A 286 -15.41 4.48 -9.95
C HIS A 286 -14.81 5.89 -9.81
N ASN A 287 -14.06 6.34 -10.83
CA ASN A 287 -13.41 7.66 -10.88
C ASN A 287 -12.41 7.94 -9.73
N GLY A 288 -11.93 6.89 -9.07
CA GLY A 288 -10.79 6.95 -8.16
C GLY A 288 -9.48 6.66 -8.90
N LEU A 289 -8.37 7.09 -8.32
CA LEU A 289 -7.04 6.93 -8.89
C LEU A 289 -6.43 5.59 -8.45
N GLY A 290 -6.54 4.58 -9.31
CA GLY A 290 -5.76 3.34 -9.18
C GLY A 290 -4.34 3.54 -9.71
N ARG A 291 -3.32 3.37 -8.87
CA ARG A 291 -1.92 3.58 -9.24
C ARG A 291 -1.00 2.59 -8.53
N PHE A 292 0.24 2.48 -8.98
CA PHE A 292 1.22 1.60 -8.37
C PHE A 292 2.67 2.10 -8.51
N TYR A 293 3.53 1.57 -7.65
CA TYR A 293 4.98 1.65 -7.77
C TYR A 293 5.56 0.27 -8.00
N GLU A 294 6.57 0.20 -8.87
CA GLU A 294 7.42 -0.98 -9.02
C GLU A 294 8.83 -0.59 -8.63
N THR A 295 9.39 -1.29 -7.65
CA THR A 295 10.76 -1.11 -7.20
C THR A 295 11.65 -2.26 -7.63
N LEU A 296 12.96 -2.05 -7.55
CA LEU A 296 13.94 -3.11 -7.77
C LEU A 296 13.95 -4.07 -6.58
N GLY A 297 13.32 -5.23 -6.76
CA GLY A 297 13.29 -6.29 -5.76
C GLY A 297 14.56 -7.13 -5.67
N ASN A 298 14.74 -7.75 -4.50
CA ASN A 298 15.85 -8.67 -4.21
C ASN A 298 15.41 -10.14 -4.12
N SER A 299 14.10 -10.39 -4.01
CA SER A 299 13.51 -11.71 -3.69
C SER A 299 14.08 -12.35 -2.41
N SER A 300 14.64 -11.51 -1.55
CA SER A 300 15.21 -11.81 -0.25
C SER A 300 15.11 -10.54 0.59
N ALA A 301 15.12 -10.68 1.90
CA ALA A 301 15.07 -9.55 2.82
C ALA A 301 16.45 -8.90 3.04
N ASP A 302 17.52 -9.51 2.50
CA ASP A 302 18.87 -8.97 2.59
C ASP A 302 19.07 -7.81 1.59
N THR A 303 19.98 -6.89 1.93
CA THR A 303 20.40 -5.80 1.04
C THR A 303 21.56 -6.26 0.18
N TYR A 304 21.53 -5.92 -1.11
CA TYR A 304 22.55 -6.29 -2.08
C TYR A 304 23.04 -5.08 -2.86
N ASP A 305 24.34 -5.05 -3.13
CA ASP A 305 24.90 -4.19 -4.18
C ASP A 305 24.73 -4.89 -5.53
N ARG A 306 24.08 -4.20 -6.48
CA ARG A 306 23.81 -4.73 -7.81
C ARG A 306 24.32 -3.78 -8.88
N ASP A 307 25.02 -4.34 -9.85
CA ASP A 307 25.39 -3.65 -11.07
C ASP A 307 24.24 -3.74 -12.08
N LEU A 308 23.78 -2.59 -12.56
CA LEU A 308 22.70 -2.45 -13.55
C LEU A 308 23.23 -2.12 -14.95
N SER A 309 24.54 -2.15 -15.16
CA SER A 309 25.17 -1.84 -16.45
C SER A 309 25.17 -2.99 -17.47
N GLY A 310 24.59 -4.14 -17.10
CA GLY A 310 24.50 -5.36 -17.93
C GLY A 310 23.42 -5.34 -18.99
#